data_AF-A0AAP0N7E0-F1
#
_entry.id   AF-A0AAP0N7E0-F1
#
_cell.length_a   1.000
_cell.length_b   1.000
_cell.length_c   1.000
_cell.angle_alpha   90.00
_cell.angle_beta   90.00
_cell.angle_gamma   90.00
#
_symmetry.space_group_name_H-M   'P 1'
#
loop_
_entity.id
_entity.type
_entity.pdbx_description
1 polymer ?
#
loop_
_entity_poly.entity_id
_entity_poly.type
_entity_poly.pdbx_seq_one_letter_code
_entity_poly.pdbx_strand_id
1 'polypeptide(L)'
;MHPFTSLYPNLVTKEDLLTPSELASFKNFTSQLAALDFIACATADVFAMTDSGSQLSSLVSGFRTYYGGGHAPTLRPNKKRLAAILSENSTIGWNSFEERVKKMIDEGQKVRVRGFGRSIYRQPRCPECMCKSQ
;
A
#
# COMPACT_ATOMS: atom_id res chain seq x y z
N MET A 1 9.97 3.10 -19.41
CA MET A 1 10.50 3.06 -18.03
C MET A 1 11.53 4.15 -17.74
N HIS A 2 12.29 4.62 -18.73
CA HIS A 2 13.39 5.59 -18.53
C HIS A 2 13.07 6.85 -17.70
N PRO A 3 11.90 7.51 -17.83
CA PRO A 3 11.56 8.67 -17.01
C PRO A 3 11.24 8.33 -15.53
N PHE A 4 10.84 7.09 -15.26
CA PHE A 4 10.51 6.63 -13.91
C PHE A 4 11.78 6.20 -13.18
N THR A 5 12.64 5.43 -13.85
CA THR A 5 13.92 4.96 -13.29
C THR A 5 14.90 6.11 -13.04
N SER A 6 14.79 7.24 -13.76
CA SER A 6 15.60 8.44 -13.46
C SER A 6 15.21 9.12 -12.15
N LEU A 7 13.94 9.02 -11.74
CA LEU A 7 13.45 9.59 -10.48
C LEU A 7 13.61 8.61 -9.30
N TYR A 8 13.59 7.31 -9.58
CA TYR A 8 13.70 6.23 -8.59
C TYR A 8 14.90 5.33 -8.93
N PRO A 9 16.14 5.77 -8.64
CA PRO A 9 17.35 5.05 -9.05
C PRO A 9 17.51 3.68 -8.35
N ASN A 10 16.90 3.51 -7.18
CA ASN A 10 16.91 2.24 -6.42
C ASN A 10 15.67 1.38 -6.70
N LEU A 11 15.02 1.57 -7.86
CA LEU A 11 13.89 0.73 -8.25
C LEU A 11 14.38 -0.70 -8.50
N VAL A 12 13.74 -1.64 -7.82
CA VAL A 12 13.97 -3.07 -8.02
C VAL A 12 12.63 -3.71 -8.36
N THR A 13 12.61 -4.52 -9.41
CA THR A 13 11.44 -5.28 -9.87
C THR A 13 11.62 -6.77 -9.55
N LYS A 14 10.55 -7.56 -9.68
CA LYS A 14 10.65 -9.02 -9.50
C LYS A 14 11.54 -9.66 -10.57
N GLU A 15 11.62 -9.05 -11.75
CA GLU A 15 12.53 -9.43 -12.83
C GLU A 15 14.01 -9.16 -12.49
N ASP A 16 14.29 -8.23 -11.58
CA ASP A 16 15.63 -7.97 -11.06
C ASP A 16 15.99 -8.91 -9.89
N LEU A 17 15.00 -9.29 -9.07
CA LEU A 17 15.20 -10.13 -7.88
C LEU A 17 15.33 -11.62 -8.20
N LEU A 18 14.63 -12.09 -9.24
CA LEU A 18 14.51 -13.51 -9.56
C LEU A 18 15.26 -13.84 -10.84
N THR A 19 15.89 -15.01 -10.86
CA THR A 19 16.53 -15.52 -12.08
C THR A 19 15.48 -15.83 -13.16
N PRO A 20 15.87 -15.81 -14.45
CA PRO A 20 14.96 -16.19 -15.54
C PRO A 20 14.36 -17.59 -15.37
N SER A 21 15.09 -18.52 -14.76
CA SER A 21 14.64 -19.88 -14.44
C SER A 21 13.58 -19.91 -13.34
N GLU A 22 13.73 -19.12 -12.27
CA GLU A 22 12.74 -19.02 -11.21
C GLU A 22 11.43 -18.37 -11.71
N LEU A 23 11.55 -17.35 -12.57
CA LEU A 23 10.40 -16.69 -13.18
C LEU A 23 9.71 -17.53 -14.26
N ALA A 24 10.42 -18.45 -14.91
CA ALA A 24 9.89 -19.23 -16.04
C ALA A 24 8.58 -19.96 -15.68
N SER A 25 8.50 -20.52 -14.48
CA SER A 25 7.31 -21.23 -13.97
C SER A 25 6.07 -20.34 -13.87
N PHE A 26 6.23 -19.02 -13.73
CA PHE A 26 5.13 -18.07 -13.52
C PHE A 26 4.74 -17.27 -14.77
N LYS A 27 5.60 -17.22 -15.81
CA LYS A 27 5.42 -16.35 -16.98
C LYS A 27 4.08 -16.53 -17.72
N ASN A 28 3.57 -17.76 -17.76
CA ASN A 28 2.31 -18.07 -18.44
C ASN A 28 1.08 -18.01 -17.52
N PHE A 29 1.28 -17.74 -16.23
CA PHE A 29 0.22 -17.75 -15.21
C PHE A 29 0.16 -16.39 -14.52
N THR A 30 -0.59 -15.46 -15.10
CA THR A 30 -0.71 -14.08 -14.61
C THR A 30 -1.10 -14.00 -13.13
N SER A 31 -2.02 -14.86 -12.67
CA SER A 31 -2.41 -14.91 -11.26
C SER A 31 -1.28 -15.38 -10.33
N GLN A 32 -0.44 -16.32 -10.77
CA GLN A 32 0.71 -16.77 -9.96
C GLN A 32 1.84 -15.72 -9.98
N LEU A 33 2.06 -15.08 -11.12
CA LEU A 33 3.01 -13.97 -11.23
C LEU A 33 2.59 -12.78 -10.35
N ALA A 34 1.29 -12.55 -10.19
CA ALA A 34 0.74 -11.54 -9.27
C ALA A 34 0.82 -11.97 -7.79
N ALA A 35 0.87 -13.28 -7.51
CA ALA A 35 1.09 -13.78 -6.15
C ALA A 35 2.47 -13.39 -5.62
N LEU A 36 3.48 -13.28 -6.50
CA LEU A 36 4.80 -12.75 -6.12
C LEU A 36 4.71 -11.29 -5.65
N ASP A 37 3.94 -10.47 -6.35
CA ASP A 37 3.71 -9.07 -5.95
C ASP A 37 3.00 -9.00 -4.59
N PHE A 38 2.04 -9.90 -4.34
CA PHE A 38 1.37 -10.02 -3.04
C PHE A 38 2.34 -10.38 -1.93
N ILE A 39 3.19 -11.40 -2.11
CA ILE A 39 4.15 -11.85 -1.10
C ILE A 39 5.09 -10.70 -0.74
N ALA A 40 5.70 -10.06 -1.74
CA ALA A 40 6.62 -8.94 -1.52
C ALA A 40 5.95 -7.78 -0.79
N CYS A 41 4.72 -7.40 -1.18
CA CYS A 41 3.99 -6.31 -0.52
C CYS A 41 3.53 -6.69 0.90
N ALA A 42 3.19 -7.96 1.14
CA ALA A 42 2.76 -8.45 2.43
C ALA A 42 3.91 -8.46 3.45
N THR A 43 5.12 -8.79 3.02
CA THR A 43 6.32 -8.90 3.88
C THR A 43 7.14 -7.60 3.97
N ALA A 44 6.91 -6.62 3.10
CA ALA A 44 7.62 -5.34 3.13
C ALA A 44 7.46 -4.60 4.47
N ASP A 45 8.47 -3.84 4.88
CA ASP A 45 8.38 -3.02 6.09
C ASP A 45 7.26 -1.98 5.97
N VAL A 46 7.15 -1.34 4.81
CA VAL A 46 6.10 -0.36 4.50
C VAL A 46 5.46 -0.68 3.16
N PHE A 47 4.14 -0.71 3.12
CA PHE A 47 3.38 -0.88 1.87
C PHE A 47 2.63 0.41 1.53
N ALA A 48 2.87 0.98 0.35
CA ALA A 48 2.13 2.13 -0.15
C ALA A 48 1.21 1.73 -1.30
N MET A 49 -0.07 2.08 -1.19
CA MET A 49 -1.08 1.66 -2.16
C MET A 49 -1.64 2.84 -2.94
N THR A 50 -1.78 2.67 -4.25
CA THR A 50 -2.33 3.68 -5.17
C THR A 50 -3.85 3.60 -5.28
N ASP A 51 -4.42 2.39 -5.35
CA ASP A 51 -5.86 2.18 -5.38
C ASP A 51 -6.34 1.16 -4.36
N SER A 52 -6.91 1.68 -3.27
CA SER A 52 -7.60 0.92 -2.23
C SER A 52 -8.82 0.12 -2.70
N GLY A 53 -9.28 0.31 -3.93
CA GLY A 53 -10.32 -0.52 -4.53
C GLY A 53 -9.84 -1.81 -5.17
N SER A 54 -8.55 -1.90 -5.50
CA SER A 54 -8.01 -3.06 -6.19
C SER A 54 -7.96 -4.31 -5.30
N GLN A 55 -7.98 -5.48 -5.95
CA GLN A 55 -7.92 -6.78 -5.27
C GLN A 55 -6.60 -6.94 -4.50
N LEU A 56 -5.45 -6.64 -5.14
CA LEU A 56 -4.13 -6.72 -4.50
C LEU A 56 -4.07 -5.84 -3.25
N SER A 57 -4.49 -4.58 -3.39
CA SER A 57 -4.54 -3.62 -2.29
C SER A 57 -5.37 -4.09 -1.09
N SER A 58 -6.54 -4.67 -1.37
CA SER A 58 -7.43 -5.20 -0.33
C SER A 58 -6.80 -6.41 0.36
N LEU A 59 -6.26 -7.35 -0.42
CA LEU A 59 -5.62 -8.55 0.12
C LEU A 59 -4.40 -8.21 0.97
N VAL A 60 -3.50 -7.36 0.47
CA VAL A 60 -2.29 -6.95 1.19
C VAL A 60 -2.65 -6.18 2.46
N SER A 61 -3.57 -5.21 2.37
CA SER A 61 -3.99 -4.43 3.54
C SER A 61 -4.64 -5.32 4.60
N GLY A 62 -5.51 -6.25 4.20
CA GLY A 62 -6.13 -7.22 5.10
C GLY A 62 -5.10 -8.11 5.76
N PHE A 63 -4.19 -8.70 4.99
CA PHE A 63 -3.13 -9.57 5.49
C PHE A 63 -2.21 -8.84 6.48
N ARG A 64 -1.70 -7.66 6.11
CA ARG A 64 -0.83 -6.84 6.96
C ARG A 64 -1.53 -6.39 8.24
N THR A 65 -2.82 -6.05 8.18
CA THR A 65 -3.57 -5.64 9.38
C THR A 65 -3.81 -6.84 10.31
N TYR A 66 -4.14 -8.01 9.76
CA TYR A 66 -4.47 -9.19 10.54
C TYR A 66 -3.23 -9.89 11.13
N TYR A 67 -2.18 -10.09 10.33
CA TYR A 67 -0.97 -10.81 10.73
C TYR A 67 0.17 -9.90 11.18
N GLY A 68 0.19 -8.63 10.77
CA GLY A 68 1.29 -7.72 11.08
C GLY A 68 1.28 -7.21 12.53
N GLY A 69 0.23 -7.49 13.31
CA GLY A 69 0.18 -7.21 14.75
C GLY A 69 0.44 -5.75 15.11
N GLY A 70 0.02 -4.80 14.26
CA GLY A 70 0.29 -3.36 14.41
C GLY A 70 1.64 -2.86 13.88
N HIS A 71 2.56 -3.76 13.48
CA HIS A 71 3.93 -3.43 13.06
C HIS A 71 4.11 -3.40 11.54
N ALA A 72 3.04 -3.58 10.76
CA ALA A 72 3.07 -3.59 9.29
C ALA A 72 2.34 -2.36 8.71
N PRO A 73 2.97 -1.16 8.73
CA PRO A 73 2.34 0.07 8.27
C PRO A 73 1.92 -0.02 6.80
N THR A 74 0.72 0.48 6.52
CA THR A 74 0.16 0.56 5.16
C THR A 74 -0.21 2.01 4.85
N LEU A 75 0.52 2.64 3.94
CA LEU A 75 0.27 4.01 3.51
C LEU A 75 -0.87 4.02 2.49
N ARG A 76 -2.02 4.56 2.91
CA ARG A 76 -3.19 4.81 2.07
C ARG A 76 -3.50 6.31 2.04
N PRO A 77 -2.85 7.09 1.17
CA PRO A 77 -3.13 8.50 1.05
C PRO A 77 -4.58 8.76 0.64
N ASN A 78 -5.23 9.73 1.27
CA ASN A 78 -6.48 10.25 0.75
C ASN A 78 -6.19 11.03 -0.53
N LYS A 79 -6.56 10.46 -1.69
CA LYS A 79 -6.25 11.03 -3.01
C LYS A 79 -6.65 12.50 -3.14
N LYS A 80 -7.82 12.90 -2.61
CA LYS A 80 -8.30 14.29 -2.68
C LYS A 80 -7.45 15.22 -1.83
N ARG A 81 -7.13 14.82 -0.60
CA ARG A 81 -6.27 15.62 0.29
C ARG A 81 -4.85 15.71 -0.23
N LEU A 82 -4.29 14.60 -0.72
CA LEU A 82 -2.96 14.59 -1.32
C LEU A 82 -2.90 15.48 -2.57
N ALA A 83 -3.90 15.41 -3.45
CA ALA A 83 -3.97 16.28 -4.61
C ALA A 83 -4.04 17.77 -4.22
N ALA A 84 -4.82 18.13 -3.19
CA ALA A 84 -4.87 19.50 -2.68
C ALA A 84 -3.50 19.95 -2.14
N ILE A 85 -2.81 19.12 -1.35
CA ILE A 85 -1.46 19.41 -0.86
C ILE A 85 -0.48 19.62 -2.02
N LEU A 86 -0.51 18.73 -3.01
CA LEU A 86 0.39 18.79 -4.17
C LEU A 86 0.06 19.96 -5.13
N SER A 87 -1.16 20.50 -5.09
CA SER A 87 -1.54 21.67 -5.91
C SER A 87 -0.88 22.96 -5.43
N GLU A 88 -0.44 23.02 -4.17
CA GLU A 88 0.33 24.14 -3.59
C GLU A 88 1.84 23.98 -3.84
N ASN A 89 2.21 23.24 -4.90
CA ASN A 89 3.61 23.07 -5.29
C ASN A 89 4.29 24.44 -5.46
N SER A 90 5.55 24.53 -5.04
CA SER A 90 6.37 25.75 -5.03
C SER A 90 5.91 26.87 -4.06
N THR A 91 4.73 26.79 -3.45
CA THR A 91 4.26 27.78 -2.45
C THR A 91 4.23 27.23 -1.04
N ILE A 92 4.12 25.90 -0.88
CA ILE A 92 4.17 25.23 0.42
C ILE A 92 5.62 24.97 0.88
N GLY A 93 5.94 25.35 2.11
CA GLY A 93 7.21 25.00 2.75
C GLY A 93 7.26 23.53 3.20
N TRP A 94 8.45 22.92 3.22
CA TRP A 94 8.64 21.49 3.52
C TRP A 94 7.97 21.05 4.84
N ASN A 95 8.14 21.80 5.93
CA ASN A 95 7.57 21.45 7.23
C ASN A 95 6.03 21.38 7.19
N SER A 96 5.38 22.33 6.50
CA SER A 96 3.93 22.35 6.32
C SER A 96 3.45 21.20 5.43
N PHE A 97 4.20 20.91 4.37
CA PHE A 97 3.94 19.75 3.52
C PHE A 97 3.99 18.44 4.32
N GLU A 98 5.10 18.22 5.05
CA GLU A 98 5.33 17.03 5.85
C GLU A 98 4.23 16.83 6.91
N GLU A 99 3.90 17.89 7.65
CA GLU A 99 2.85 17.85 8.67
C GLU A 99 1.49 17.47 8.07
N ARG A 100 1.12 18.08 6.94
CA ARG A 100 -0.17 17.80 6.27
C ARG A 100 -0.22 16.37 5.74
N VAL A 101 0.89 15.85 5.21
CA VAL A 101 0.99 14.46 4.73
C VAL A 101 0.90 13.48 5.89
N LYS A 102 1.66 13.69 6.98
CA LYS A 102 1.60 12.86 8.19
C LYS A 102 0.19 12.82 8.78
N LYS A 103 -0.42 13.99 8.98
CA LYS A 103 -1.80 14.10 9.46
C LYS A 103 -2.81 13.37 8.57
N MET A 104 -2.63 13.43 7.24
CA MET A 104 -3.46 12.67 6.30
C MET A 104 -3.28 11.16 6.47
N ILE A 105 -2.05 10.68 6.63
CA ILE A 105 -1.74 9.26 6.83
C ILE A 105 -2.34 8.78 8.16
N ASP A 106 -2.11 9.50 9.26
CA ASP A 106 -2.58 9.15 10.60
C ASP A 106 -4.11 9.07 10.66
N GLU A 107 -4.81 10.03 10.06
CA GLU A 107 -6.27 9.99 9.96
C GLU A 107 -6.80 8.78 9.18
N GLY A 108 -6.00 8.26 8.24
CA GLY A 108 -6.28 7.07 7.45
C GLY A 108 -6.03 5.76 8.19
N GLN A 109 -5.19 5.75 9.24
CA GLN A 109 -4.91 4.57 10.06
C GLN A 109 -5.94 4.34 11.18
N LYS A 110 -6.76 5.34 11.51
CA LYS A 110 -7.75 5.24 12.58
C LYS A 110 -8.75 4.12 12.33
N VAL A 111 -9.05 3.35 13.38
CA VAL A 111 -10.12 2.36 13.39
C VAL A 111 -11.46 3.07 13.21
N ARG A 112 -12.28 2.60 12.27
CA ARG A 112 -13.62 3.16 12.00
C ARG A 112 -14.65 2.04 11.89
N VAL A 113 -15.89 2.35 12.26
CA VAL A 113 -17.03 1.46 12.01
C VAL A 113 -17.13 1.21 10.51
N ARG A 114 -17.17 -0.06 10.14
CA ARG A 114 -17.25 -0.47 8.74
C ARG A 114 -18.66 -0.21 8.21
N GLY A 115 -18.75 0.39 7.02
CA GLY A 115 -20.04 0.61 6.38
C GLY A 115 -20.73 -0.72 6.03
N PHE A 116 -22.06 -0.74 6.08
CA PHE A 116 -22.87 -1.91 5.73
C PHE A 116 -22.48 -2.46 4.34
N GLY A 117 -22.34 -3.79 4.22
CA GLY A 117 -21.98 -4.46 2.97
C GLY A 117 -20.51 -4.31 2.52
N ARG A 118 -19.65 -3.63 3.29
CA ARG A 118 -18.20 -3.54 2.98
C ARG A 118 -17.47 -4.78 3.48
N SER A 119 -16.56 -5.31 2.66
CA SER A 119 -15.71 -6.45 3.03
C SER A 119 -14.68 -6.07 4.10
N ILE A 120 -14.49 -6.94 5.09
CA ILE A 120 -13.47 -6.81 6.13
C ILE A 120 -12.06 -6.79 5.53
N TYR A 121 -11.83 -7.55 4.46
CA TYR A 121 -10.55 -7.56 3.76
C TYR A 121 -10.24 -6.21 3.10
N ARG A 122 -11.27 -5.47 2.67
CA ARG A 122 -11.10 -4.15 2.02
C ARG A 122 -11.03 -3.00 3.02
N GLN A 123 -11.54 -3.20 4.24
CA GLN A 123 -11.54 -2.23 5.32
C GLN A 123 -11.21 -2.94 6.65
N PRO A 124 -9.96 -3.44 6.81
CA PRO A 124 -9.61 -4.29 7.95
C PRO A 124 -9.42 -3.51 9.26
N ARG A 125 -9.26 -2.18 9.17
CA ARG A 125 -9.15 -1.25 10.32
C ARG A 125 -10.54 -0.92 10.88
N CYS A 126 -11.24 -1.93 11.36
CA CYS A 126 -12.57 -1.80 11.96
C CYS A 126 -12.70 -2.64 13.24
N PRO A 127 -13.63 -2.28 14.16
CA PRO A 127 -13.80 -3.01 15.42
C PRO A 127 -14.16 -4.49 15.23
N GLU A 128 -14.81 -4.82 14.12
CA GLU A 128 -15.20 -6.20 13.80
C GLU A 128 -14.03 -7.05 13.26
N CYS A 129 -12.82 -6.48 13.13
CA CYS A 129 -11.67 -7.30 12.77
C CYS A 129 -11.36 -8.29 13.89
N MET A 130 -11.12 -9.54 13.52
CA MET A 130 -10.55 -10.58 14.40
C MET A 130 -9.04 -10.35 14.69
N CYS A 131 -8.54 -9.14 14.47
CA CYS A 131 -7.15 -8.75 14.65
C CYS A 131 -6.79 -8.81 16.14
N LYS A 132 -5.66 -9.41 16.50
CA LYS A 132 -5.21 -9.51 17.91
C LYS A 132 -4.71 -8.18 18.49
N SER A 133 -4.22 -7.29 17.62
CA SER A 133 -3.81 -5.91 17.93
C SER A 133 -4.12 -5.03 16.72
N GLN A 134 -4.64 -3.83 16.98
CA GLN A 134 -4.96 -2.84 15.95
C GLN A 134 -4.24 -1.53 16.23
#